data_AF-A0A8C1N238-F1
#
_entry.id   AF-A0A8C1N238-F1
#
_cell.length_a   1.000
_cell.length_b   1.000
_cell.length_c   1.000
_cell.angle_alpha   90.00
_cell.angle_beta   90.00
_cell.angle_gamma   90.00
#
_symmetry.space_group_name_H-M   'P 1'
#
loop_
_entity.id
_entity.type
_entity.pdbx_description
1 polymer ?
#
loop_
_entity_poly.entity_id
_entity_poly.type
_entity_poly.pdbx_seq_one_letter_code
_entity_poly.pdbx_strand_id
1 'polypeptide(L)'
;MSGFLDGIRCGDCECNVDWGEKRNTIASIAAGVLFFTGWWIIIDAAIMYPKEEQFHHAYHTCGVIATIAFLMINAVSNGQVRGDSYSEGCMGQTGARVWLFIGFMLAFGSLIASMWILFGGFVVTDHKDLSVYPGIAVFFQNAFIFFGGLVFKFGRTEDLWQ
;
A
#
# COMPACT_ATOMS: atom_id res chain seq x y z
N MET A 1 -35.31 17.61 3.51
CA MET A 1 -36.08 16.60 4.27
C MET A 1 -37.00 15.89 3.30
N SER A 2 -36.49 14.86 2.64
CA SER A 2 -37.22 14.02 1.69
C SER A 2 -37.59 12.71 2.39
N GLY A 3 -38.83 12.28 2.15
CA GLY A 3 -39.56 11.31 2.95
C GLY A 3 -39.02 9.88 2.87
N PHE A 4 -39.14 9.19 4.00
CA PHE A 4 -38.82 7.79 4.26
C PHE A 4 -39.57 6.77 3.37
N LEU A 5 -40.48 7.18 2.49
CA LEU A 5 -41.38 6.28 1.76
C LEU A 5 -41.38 6.45 0.23
N ASP A 6 -40.45 7.23 -0.34
CA ASP A 6 -40.33 7.33 -1.81
C ASP A 6 -39.54 6.16 -2.45
N GLY A 7 -39.16 5.15 -1.64
CA GLY A 7 -38.27 4.05 -2.02
C GLY A 7 -38.93 2.74 -2.47
N ILE A 8 -40.24 2.70 -2.70
CA ILE A 8 -40.93 1.46 -3.15
C ILE A 8 -41.64 1.72 -4.48
N ARG A 9 -40.85 1.92 -5.55
CA ARG A 9 -41.28 1.60 -6.92
C ARG A 9 -40.72 0.23 -7.27
N CYS A 10 -41.53 -0.80 -7.00
CA CYS A 10 -41.31 -2.15 -7.48
C CYS A 10 -41.81 -2.21 -8.92
N GLY A 11 -40.91 -2.25 -9.91
CA GLY A 11 -41.35 -2.27 -11.31
C GLY A 11 -40.29 -2.20 -12.41
N ASP A 12 -39.04 -1.82 -12.13
CA ASP A 12 -37.97 -1.86 -13.13
C ASP A 12 -36.84 -2.78 -12.63
N CYS A 13 -36.55 -3.84 -13.38
CA CYS A 13 -35.38 -4.69 -13.19
C CYS A 13 -34.10 -3.90 -13.51
N GLU A 14 -33.67 -3.01 -12.63
CA GLU A 14 -32.29 -2.54 -12.57
C GLU A 14 -31.47 -3.51 -11.72
N CYS A 15 -31.02 -4.60 -12.34
CA CYS A 15 -29.96 -5.44 -11.80
C CYS A 15 -28.59 -4.74 -11.85
N ASN A 16 -28.52 -3.44 -11.55
CA ASN A 16 -27.27 -2.72 -11.37
C ASN A 16 -26.98 -2.67 -9.86
N VAL A 17 -26.66 -3.84 -9.30
CA VAL A 17 -25.91 -3.87 -8.02
C VAL A 17 -24.68 -3.00 -8.25
N ASP A 18 -24.47 -1.97 -7.44
CA ASP A 18 -23.27 -1.11 -7.45
C ASP A 18 -22.01 -1.93 -7.11
N TRP A 19 -21.58 -2.78 -8.05
CA TRP A 19 -20.43 -3.65 -7.96
C TRP A 19 -19.14 -2.82 -7.85
N GLY A 20 -19.12 -1.62 -8.44
CA GLY A 20 -18.02 -0.67 -8.33
C GLY A 20 -17.82 -0.17 -6.90
N GLU A 21 -18.88 0.31 -6.25
CA GLU A 21 -18.82 0.86 -4.89
C GLU A 21 -18.50 -0.22 -3.84
N LYS A 22 -19.10 -1.41 -3.99
CA LYS A 22 -18.75 -2.58 -3.16
C LYS A 22 -17.30 -3.01 -3.34
N ARG A 23 -16.78 -3.02 -4.57
CA ARG A 23 -15.38 -3.35 -4.86
C ARG A 23 -14.42 -2.35 -4.25
N ASN A 24 -14.72 -1.07 -4.31
CA ASN A 24 -13.90 0.00 -3.72
C ASN A 24 -13.84 -0.11 -2.20
N THR A 25 -14.98 -0.44 -1.56
CA THR A 25 -15.04 -0.66 -0.11
C THR A 25 -14.22 -1.88 0.31
N ILE A 26 -14.35 -3.01 -0.40
CA ILE A 26 -13.58 -4.22 -0.10
C ILE A 26 -12.08 -3.98 -0.33
N ALA A 27 -11.71 -3.32 -1.43
CA ALA A 27 -10.32 -3.02 -1.75
C ALA A 27 -9.67 -2.11 -0.70
N SER A 28 -10.39 -1.09 -0.22
CA SER A 28 -9.90 -0.18 0.83
C SER A 28 -9.75 -0.88 2.19
N ILE A 29 -10.71 -1.73 2.58
CA ILE A 29 -10.60 -2.53 3.81
C ILE A 29 -9.42 -3.50 3.71
N ALA A 30 -9.31 -4.25 2.61
CA ALA A 30 -8.23 -5.21 2.42
C ALA A 30 -6.85 -4.53 2.44
N ALA A 31 -6.70 -3.41 1.74
CA ALA A 31 -5.47 -2.62 1.77
C ALA A 31 -5.14 -2.07 3.16
N GLY A 32 -6.14 -1.58 3.90
CA GLY A 32 -5.97 -1.09 5.26
C GLY A 32 -5.53 -2.19 6.23
N VAL A 33 -6.13 -3.38 6.13
CA VAL A 33 -5.71 -4.55 6.93
C VAL A 33 -4.27 -4.93 6.62
N LEU A 34 -3.88 -5.02 5.34
CA LEU A 34 -2.50 -5.32 4.95
C LEU A 34 -1.48 -4.27 5.44
N PHE A 35 -1.84 -2.99 5.35
CA PHE A 35 -0.98 -1.92 5.86
C PHE A 35 -0.82 -2.01 7.38
N PHE A 36 -1.92 -2.25 8.10
CA PHE A 36 -1.93 -2.43 9.55
C PHE A 36 -1.11 -3.65 9.97
N THR A 37 -1.27 -4.80 9.30
CA THR A 37 -0.49 -6.00 9.63
C THR A 37 1.00 -5.80 9.40
N GLY A 38 1.40 -5.07 8.35
CA GLY A 38 2.79 -4.73 8.11
C GLY A 38 3.41 -3.94 9.27
N TRP A 39 2.73 -2.90 9.75
CA TRP A 39 3.21 -2.11 10.90
C TRP A 39 3.10 -2.85 12.23
N TRP A 40 2.10 -3.70 12.40
CA TRP A 40 1.95 -4.52 13.60
C TRP A 40 3.15 -5.45 13.79
N ILE A 41 3.57 -6.14 12.72
CA ILE A 41 4.68 -7.12 12.77
C ILE A 41 6.01 -6.45 13.14
N ILE A 42 6.28 -5.24 12.61
CA ILE A 42 7.54 -4.55 12.95
C ILE A 42 7.54 -4.04 14.39
N ILE A 43 6.39 -3.61 14.91
CA ILE A 43 6.28 -3.15 16.31
C ILE A 43 6.48 -4.33 17.26
N ASP A 44 5.88 -5.47 16.97
CA ASP A 44 6.09 -6.72 17.71
C ASP A 44 7.58 -7.11 17.75
N ALA A 45 8.26 -7.07 16.59
CA ALA A 45 9.70 -7.34 16.51
C ALA A 45 10.54 -6.31 17.29
N ALA A 46 10.19 -5.01 17.23
CA ALA A 46 10.92 -3.96 17.95
C ALA A 46 10.81 -4.09 19.48
N ILE A 47 9.66 -4.57 19.98
CA ILE A 47 9.46 -4.80 21.41
C ILE A 47 10.23 -6.04 21.88
N MET A 48 10.26 -7.11 21.06
CA MET A 48 10.96 -8.35 21.39
C MET A 48 12.50 -8.18 21.35
N TYR A 49 13.01 -7.33 20.47
CA TYR A 49 14.45 -7.11 20.25
C TYR A 49 14.83 -5.64 20.42
N PRO A 50 14.83 -5.10 21.66
CA PRO A 50 15.09 -3.68 21.91
C PRO A 50 16.57 -3.30 21.85
N LYS A 51 17.48 -4.27 21.69
CA LYS A 51 18.93 -4.04 21.66
C LYS A 51 19.40 -3.82 20.23
N GLU A 52 20.15 -2.74 20.01
CA GLU A 52 20.75 -2.39 18.70
C GLU A 52 21.64 -3.49 18.13
N GLU A 53 22.33 -4.25 18.99
CA GLU A 53 23.17 -5.39 18.58
C GLU A 53 22.35 -6.51 17.92
N GLN A 54 21.07 -6.63 18.26
CA GLN A 54 20.16 -7.65 17.73
C GLN A 54 19.30 -7.11 16.59
N PHE A 55 19.01 -5.81 16.62
CA PHE A 55 18.18 -5.16 15.64
C PHE A 55 18.54 -3.68 15.48
N HIS A 56 19.27 -3.36 14.41
CA HIS A 56 19.65 -1.99 14.11
C HIS A 56 18.43 -1.13 13.79
N HIS A 57 18.29 0.01 14.46
CA HIS A 57 17.19 0.95 14.20
C HIS A 57 17.15 1.44 12.74
N ALA A 58 18.28 1.40 12.02
CA ALA A 58 18.35 1.74 10.60
C ALA A 58 17.42 0.88 9.72
N TYR A 59 17.13 -0.37 10.11
CA TYR A 59 16.28 -1.27 9.33
C TYR A 59 14.81 -0.82 9.27
N HIS A 60 14.34 -0.01 10.23
CA HIS A 60 13.02 0.60 10.18
C HIS A 60 12.84 1.58 9.02
N THR A 61 13.94 2.21 8.56
CA THR A 61 13.92 3.16 7.44
C THR A 61 13.33 2.53 6.19
N CYS A 62 13.58 1.23 5.97
CA CYS A 62 13.06 0.50 4.84
C CYS A 62 11.51 0.48 4.83
N GLY A 63 10.90 0.17 5.97
CA GLY A 63 9.44 0.20 6.13
C GLY A 63 8.84 1.60 5.97
N VAL A 64 9.54 2.64 6.44
CA VAL A 64 9.11 4.05 6.26
C VAL A 64 9.16 4.47 4.79
N ILE A 65 10.20 4.07 4.05
CA ILE A 65 10.26 4.35 2.60
C ILE A 65 9.12 3.62 1.88
N ALA A 66 8.80 2.40 2.27
CA ALA A 66 7.67 1.65 1.71
C ALA A 66 6.32 2.35 1.95
N THR A 67 6.12 2.99 3.11
CA THR A 67 4.88 3.73 3.37
C THR A 67 4.79 5.04 2.61
N ILE A 68 5.91 5.75 2.45
CA ILE A 68 5.95 6.93 1.58
C ILE A 68 5.59 6.52 0.16
N ALA A 69 6.16 5.42 -0.34
CA ALA A 69 5.85 4.87 -1.65
C ALA A 69 4.37 4.48 -1.78
N PHE A 70 3.80 3.84 -0.76
CA PHE A 70 2.37 3.53 -0.69
C PHE A 70 1.50 4.79 -0.84
N LEU A 71 1.81 5.86 -0.10
CA LEU A 71 1.06 7.11 -0.19
C LEU A 71 1.24 7.76 -1.57
N MET A 72 2.45 7.78 -2.12
CA MET A 72 2.73 8.37 -3.44
C MET A 72 1.95 7.67 -4.56
N ILE A 73 1.91 6.34 -4.57
CA ILE A 73 1.23 5.55 -5.59
C ILE A 73 -0.30 5.74 -5.49
N ASN A 74 -0.83 5.75 -4.27
CA ASN A 74 -2.28 5.79 -4.03
C ASN A 74 -2.87 7.20 -4.04
N ALA A 75 -2.06 8.24 -3.83
CA ALA A 75 -2.49 9.64 -3.94
C ALA A 75 -2.82 10.06 -5.38
N VAL A 76 -2.19 9.43 -6.38
CA VAL A 76 -2.47 9.73 -7.79
C VAL A 76 -3.69 8.94 -8.26
N SER A 77 -4.69 9.64 -8.82
CA SER A 77 -5.86 9.01 -9.42
C SER A 77 -5.50 8.28 -10.71
N ASN A 78 -6.16 7.15 -10.99
CA ASN A 78 -6.01 6.41 -12.25
C ASN A 78 -6.44 7.25 -13.47
N GLY A 79 -7.43 8.13 -13.33
CA GLY A 79 -7.84 9.09 -14.37
C GLY A 79 -6.75 10.10 -14.75
N GLN A 80 -5.95 10.56 -13.79
CA GLN A 80 -4.82 11.46 -14.06
C GLN A 80 -3.70 10.80 -14.86
N VAL A 81 -3.57 9.46 -14.76
CA VAL A 81 -2.58 8.69 -15.54
C VAL A 81 -3.06 8.48 -16.98
N ARG A 82 -4.35 8.15 -17.13
CA ARG A 82 -4.99 7.92 -18.44
C ARG A 82 -5.07 9.18 -19.29
N GLY A 83 -5.12 10.35 -18.66
CA GLY A 83 -5.17 11.63 -19.36
C GLY A 83 -6.59 12.13 -19.59
N ASP A 84 -7.56 11.58 -18.85
CA ASP A 84 -8.98 11.98 -18.93
C ASP A 84 -9.25 13.31 -18.21
N SER A 85 -8.22 13.96 -17.66
CA SER A 85 -8.30 15.27 -17.00
C SER A 85 -8.00 16.40 -17.98
N TYR A 86 -8.99 17.26 -18.23
CA TYR A 86 -8.89 18.52 -19.00
C TYR A 86 -8.11 19.63 -18.26
N SER A 87 -7.06 19.29 -17.51
CA SER A 87 -6.26 20.27 -16.75
C SER A 87 -4.91 20.50 -17.41
N GLU A 88 -4.80 21.62 -18.12
CA GLU A 88 -3.58 22.20 -18.70
C GLU A 88 -2.66 22.82 -17.61
N GLY A 89 -2.38 22.10 -16.53
CA GLY A 89 -1.36 22.51 -15.56
C GLY A 89 0.06 22.36 -16.13
N CYS A 90 0.99 23.22 -15.72
CA CYS A 90 2.41 23.24 -16.17
C CYS A 90 3.17 21.90 -15.99
N MET A 91 2.65 20.98 -15.16
CA MET A 91 3.21 19.65 -14.91
C MET A 91 2.22 18.51 -15.20
N GLY A 92 1.15 18.76 -15.97
CA GLY A 92 -0.05 17.93 -16.18
C GLY A 92 0.09 16.41 -16.12
N GLN A 93 -0.13 15.70 -17.24
CA GLN A 93 -0.13 14.24 -17.27
C GLN A 93 1.28 13.65 -17.06
N THR A 94 2.31 14.34 -17.55
CA THR A 94 3.70 13.90 -17.44
C THR A 94 4.20 13.91 -15.99
N GLY A 95 3.83 14.91 -15.18
CA GLY A 95 4.20 14.97 -13.77
C GLY A 95 3.54 13.87 -12.94
N ALA A 96 2.27 13.58 -13.20
CA ALA A 96 1.57 12.46 -12.55
C ALA A 96 2.23 11.10 -12.85
N ARG A 97 2.69 10.89 -14.09
CA ARG A 97 3.43 9.67 -14.48
C ARG A 97 4.80 9.58 -13.82
N VAL A 98 5.56 10.68 -13.77
CA VAL A 98 6.87 10.71 -13.10
C VAL A 98 6.71 10.48 -11.60
N TRP A 99 5.71 11.09 -10.97
CA TRP A 99 5.40 10.88 -9.55
C TRP A 99 5.07 9.41 -9.24
N LEU A 100 4.22 8.78 -10.05
CA LEU A 100 3.93 7.36 -9.93
C LEU A 100 5.15 6.48 -10.17
N PHE A 101 5.98 6.83 -11.15
CA PHE A 101 7.21 6.09 -11.44
C PHE A 101 8.16 6.11 -10.25
N ILE A 102 8.38 7.28 -9.63
CA ILE A 102 9.18 7.39 -8.41
C ILE A 102 8.55 6.58 -7.27
N GLY A 103 7.24 6.65 -7.10
CA GLY A 103 6.51 5.83 -6.12
C GLY A 103 6.78 4.33 -6.30
N PHE A 104 6.66 3.81 -7.52
CA PHE A 104 6.97 2.41 -7.81
C PHE A 104 8.45 2.07 -7.59
N MET A 105 9.38 2.94 -7.98
CA MET A 105 10.81 2.74 -7.74
C MET A 105 11.12 2.63 -6.24
N LEU A 106 10.53 3.50 -5.42
CA LEU A 106 10.69 3.44 -3.95
C LEU A 106 10.09 2.16 -3.38
N ALA A 107 8.92 1.74 -3.87
CA ALA A 107 8.23 0.54 -3.41
C ALA A 107 9.02 -0.76 -3.73
N PHE A 108 9.55 -0.87 -4.95
CA PHE A 108 10.42 -1.99 -5.32
C PHE A 108 11.77 -1.92 -4.63
N GLY A 109 12.34 -0.71 -4.50
CA GLY A 109 13.61 -0.47 -3.82
C GLY A 109 13.57 -0.90 -2.36
N SER A 110 12.51 -0.55 -1.62
CA SER A 110 12.34 -0.98 -0.24
C SER A 110 12.12 -2.50 -0.13
N LEU A 111 11.35 -3.10 -1.04
CA LEU A 111 11.17 -4.56 -1.05
C LEU A 111 12.49 -5.32 -1.28
N ILE A 112 13.29 -4.89 -2.25
CA ILE A 112 14.61 -5.49 -2.53
C ILE A 112 15.57 -5.27 -1.36
N ALA A 113 15.58 -4.05 -0.78
CA ALA A 113 16.40 -3.75 0.39
C ALA A 113 16.01 -4.61 1.60
N SER A 114 14.72 -4.82 1.84
CA SER A 114 14.24 -5.70 2.91
C SER A 114 14.64 -7.16 2.70
N MET A 115 14.64 -7.63 1.46
CA MET A 115 15.13 -8.98 1.09
C MET A 115 16.63 -9.12 1.35
N TRP A 116 17.41 -8.08 1.02
CA TRP A 116 18.84 -8.04 1.32
C TRP A 116 19.10 -8.06 2.83
N ILE A 117 18.36 -7.28 3.63
CA ILE A 117 18.48 -7.26 5.09
C ILE A 117 18.19 -8.66 5.67
N LEU A 118 17.14 -9.33 5.20
CA LEU A 118 16.80 -10.69 5.63
C LEU A 118 17.96 -11.66 5.38
N PHE A 119 18.43 -11.77 4.13
CA PHE A 119 19.45 -12.78 3.80
C PHE A 119 20.85 -12.38 4.26
N GLY A 120 21.28 -11.15 3.97
CA GLY A 120 22.62 -10.66 4.25
C GLY A 120 22.85 -10.29 5.72
N GLY A 121 21.81 -9.85 6.44
CA GLY A 121 21.91 -9.49 7.85
C GLY A 121 21.68 -10.66 8.79
N PHE A 122 20.69 -11.53 8.49
CA PHE A 122 20.16 -12.48 9.47
C PHE A 122 20.26 -13.96 9.06
N VAL A 123 20.24 -14.32 7.78
CA VAL A 123 20.26 -15.75 7.35
C VAL A 123 21.67 -16.27 7.08
N VAL A 124 22.51 -15.49 6.40
CA VAL A 124 23.87 -15.91 5.98
C VAL A 124 24.93 -15.59 7.04
N THR A 125 24.59 -14.79 8.04
CA THR A 125 25.50 -14.38 9.11
C THR A 125 25.82 -15.54 10.06
N ASP A 126 27.10 -15.78 10.31
CA ASP A 126 27.63 -16.87 11.18
C ASP A 126 27.43 -16.62 12.69
N HIS A 127 26.81 -15.50 13.07
CA HIS A 127 26.49 -15.17 14.45
C HIS A 127 25.28 -15.97 14.95
N LYS A 128 25.54 -17.15 15.51
CA LYS A 128 24.52 -18.09 16.04
C LYS A 128 23.62 -17.51 17.15
N ASP A 129 23.96 -16.36 17.71
CA ASP A 129 23.21 -15.70 18.79
C ASP A 129 22.13 -14.72 18.29
N LEU A 130 22.12 -14.39 16.99
CA LEU A 130 21.12 -13.52 16.37
C LEU A 130 19.94 -14.35 15.86
N SER A 131 18.76 -14.11 16.41
CA SER A 131 17.53 -14.71 15.90
C SER A 131 17.19 -14.15 14.52
N VAL A 132 16.71 -15.00 13.61
CA VAL A 132 16.32 -14.61 12.24
C VAL A 132 15.01 -13.81 12.18
N TYR A 133 14.24 -13.81 13.28
CA TYR A 133 12.92 -13.19 13.36
C TYR A 133 12.85 -11.71 12.95
N PRO A 134 13.75 -10.81 13.39
CA PRO A 134 13.71 -9.40 13.00
C PRO A 134 13.86 -9.19 11.49
N GLY A 135 14.73 -9.97 10.83
CA GLY A 135 14.88 -9.94 9.38
C GLY A 135 13.60 -10.36 8.65
N ILE A 136 12.94 -11.41 9.16
CA ILE A 136 11.65 -11.88 8.64
C ILE A 136 10.57 -10.79 8.81
N ALA A 137 10.51 -10.17 9.98
CA ALA A 137 9.57 -9.09 10.28
C ALA A 137 9.72 -7.90 9.33
N VAL A 138 10.96 -7.44 9.08
CA VAL A 138 11.25 -6.33 8.14
C VAL A 138 10.82 -6.68 6.71
N PHE A 139 11.09 -7.91 6.27
CA PHE A 139 10.66 -8.36 4.95
C PHE A 139 9.13 -8.40 4.82
N PHE A 140 8.43 -9.03 5.78
CA PHE A 140 6.97 -9.11 5.76
C PHE A 140 6.30 -7.74 5.88
N GLN A 141 6.86 -6.82 6.67
CA GLN A 141 6.38 -5.43 6.72
C GLN A 141 6.37 -4.80 5.32
N ASN A 142 7.50 -4.87 4.61
CA ASN A 142 7.64 -4.28 3.28
C ASN A 142 6.73 -4.98 2.26
N ALA A 143 6.63 -6.31 2.32
CA ALA A 143 5.75 -7.08 1.44
C ALA A 143 4.28 -6.70 1.66
N PHE A 144 3.80 -6.64 2.91
CA PHE A 144 2.41 -6.31 3.20
C PHE A 144 2.06 -4.86 2.81
N ILE A 145 2.94 -3.89 3.06
CA ILE A 145 2.73 -2.51 2.62
C ILE A 145 2.71 -2.42 1.09
N PHE A 146 3.60 -3.13 0.40
CA PHE A 146 3.65 -3.18 -1.07
C PHE A 146 2.36 -3.77 -1.65
N PHE A 147 1.96 -4.96 -1.19
CA PHE A 147 0.73 -5.61 -1.67
C PHE A 147 -0.52 -4.82 -1.28
N GLY A 148 -0.59 -4.26 -0.07
CA GLY A 148 -1.67 -3.36 0.32
C GLY A 148 -1.79 -2.16 -0.61
N GLY A 149 -0.64 -1.60 -1.03
CA GLY A 149 -0.59 -0.51 -2.02
C GLY A 149 -1.13 -0.93 -3.38
N LEU A 150 -0.72 -2.09 -3.89
CA LEU A 150 -1.23 -2.61 -5.16
C LEU A 150 -2.72 -2.94 -5.11
N VAL A 151 -3.19 -3.54 -4.02
CA VAL A 151 -4.61 -3.86 -3.79
C VAL A 151 -5.45 -2.58 -3.78
N PHE A 152 -4.98 -1.52 -3.12
CA PHE A 152 -5.68 -0.24 -3.13
C PHE A 152 -5.69 0.40 -4.52
N LYS A 153 -4.53 0.43 -5.18
CA LYS A 153 -4.34 1.09 -6.48
C LYS A 153 -5.17 0.43 -7.59
N PHE A 154 -5.14 -0.89 -7.68
CA PHE A 154 -5.79 -1.67 -8.73
C PHE A 154 -7.18 -2.17 -8.35
N GLY A 155 -7.48 -2.31 -7.06
CA GLY A 155 -8.81 -2.69 -6.59
C GLY A 155 -9.83 -1.55 -6.70
N ARG A 156 -9.39 -0.29 -6.67
CA ARG A 156 -10.25 0.88 -6.85
C ARG A 156 -10.65 1.07 -8.32
N THR A 157 -11.95 1.05 -8.56
CA THR A 157 -12.60 1.64 -9.74
C THR A 157 -12.75 3.13 -9.49
N GLU A 158 -12.24 3.95 -10.39
CA GLU A 158 -12.60 5.36 -10.43
C GLU A 158 -13.68 5.48 -11.51
N ASP A 159 -14.94 5.56 -11.09
CA ASP A 159 -16.00 5.93 -12.01
C ASP A 159 -15.79 7.41 -12.33
N LEU A 160 -15.21 7.66 -13.50
CA LEU A 160 -15.24 8.97 -14.12
C LEU A 160 -16.71 9.23 -14.43
N TRP A 161 -17.33 10.17 -13.71
CA TRP A 161 -18.65 10.70 -14.06
C TRP A 161 -18.58 11.17 -15.53
N GLN A 162 -19.09 10.33 -16.44
CA GLN A 162 -19.43 10.70 -17.81
C GLN A 162 -20.93 10.93 -17.88
#